data_AF-K0ZS49-F1
#
_entry.id   AF-K0ZS49-F1
#
_cell.length_a   1.000
_cell.length_b   1.000
_cell.length_c   1.000
_cell.angle_alpha   90.00
_cell.angle_beta   90.00
_cell.angle_gamma   90.00
#
_symmetry.space_group_name_H-M   'P 1'
#
loop_
_entity.id
_entity.type
_entity.pdbx_description
1 polymer ?
#
loop_
_entity_poly.entity_id
_entity_poly.type
_entity_poly.pdbx_seq_one_letter_code
_entity_poly.pdbx_strand_id
1 'polypeptide(L)'
;GNQRYQTAREELEGLLESVREKDPKAELIAQAETLLASEMPTPQAFAEMKEKLNKKLAPAEESHHVGSVDPNEVAPTVEALPELVIETETTAYERQERPNAEFLKGQRRVVQAGVEGQVRRFVEVDTKDKRTLRSTEVVKEAIPEITEVGTKVLSSNQPAEGVKDLVLETPKLEIEEGTVSFEHQERPNAAFLKGQRQLVQVGVEGQVRQFVEVDAQGKRTLRSTEVLKEAIPEITEVGTKEEQVSQTRDQALLATPAKVEETSKQLPNTGAETDASLVALGLLGLMSGYGLLSRKGREN
;
A
#
# COMPACT_ATOMS: atom_id res chain seq x y z
N GLY A 1 -40.94 -31.89 2.59
CA GLY A 1 -41.44 -33.27 2.48
C GLY A 1 -40.33 -34.23 2.09
N ASN A 2 -39.82 -34.13 0.85
CA ASN A 2 -38.98 -35.16 0.24
C ASN A 2 -37.54 -35.29 0.80
N GLN A 3 -36.93 -34.18 1.22
CA GLN A 3 -35.54 -34.18 1.73
C GLN A 3 -35.38 -34.93 3.05
N ARG A 4 -36.26 -34.68 4.04
CA ARG A 4 -36.23 -35.39 5.34
C ARG A 4 -36.47 -36.89 5.20
N TYR A 5 -37.23 -37.27 4.17
CA TYR A 5 -37.51 -38.67 3.87
C TYR A 5 -36.29 -39.37 3.25
N GLN A 6 -35.58 -38.69 2.33
CA GLN A 6 -34.34 -39.22 1.77
C GLN A 6 -33.25 -39.38 2.84
N THR A 7 -33.08 -38.39 3.73
CA THR A 7 -32.12 -38.49 4.83
C THR A 7 -32.46 -39.64 5.79
N ALA A 8 -33.73 -39.82 6.15
CA ALA A 8 -34.14 -40.92 7.03
C ALA A 8 -33.91 -42.31 6.39
N ARG A 9 -34.02 -42.40 5.07
CA ARG A 9 -33.74 -43.62 4.30
C ARG A 9 -32.25 -43.94 4.28
N GLU A 10 -31.40 -42.97 3.95
CA GLU A 10 -29.95 -43.12 3.93
C GLU A 10 -29.38 -43.50 5.31
N GLU A 11 -29.91 -42.88 6.38
CA GLU A 11 -29.53 -43.23 7.74
C GLU A 11 -29.93 -44.66 8.12
N LEU A 12 -31.09 -45.14 7.67
CA LEU A 12 -31.52 -46.52 7.91
C LEU A 12 -30.65 -47.53 7.14
N GLU A 13 -30.31 -47.22 5.90
CA GLU A 13 -29.40 -48.04 5.07
C GLU A 13 -28.02 -48.16 5.73
N GLY A 14 -27.48 -47.06 6.29
CA GLY A 14 -26.22 -47.10 7.04
C GLY A 14 -26.29 -47.98 8.30
N LEU A 15 -27.37 -47.89 9.07
CA LEU A 15 -27.56 -48.71 10.26
C LEU A 15 -27.81 -50.19 9.95
N LEU A 16 -28.50 -50.48 8.84
CA LEU A 16 -28.71 -51.84 8.35
C LEU A 16 -27.36 -52.51 8.07
N GLU A 17 -26.44 -51.81 7.42
CA GLU A 17 -25.12 -52.35 7.10
C GLU A 17 -24.33 -52.67 8.38
N SER A 18 -24.34 -51.77 9.37
CA SER A 18 -23.69 -52.03 10.65
C SER A 18 -24.32 -53.21 11.42
N VAL A 19 -25.65 -53.39 11.35
CA VAL A 19 -26.32 -54.56 11.95
C VAL A 19 -25.95 -55.84 11.20
N ARG A 20 -25.84 -55.79 9.88
CA ARG A 20 -25.46 -56.96 9.05
C ARG A 20 -24.03 -57.41 9.33
N GLU A 21 -23.10 -56.47 9.58
CA GLU A 21 -21.73 -56.80 10.00
C GLU A 21 -21.69 -57.48 11.38
N LYS A 22 -22.54 -57.05 12.31
CA LYS A 22 -22.56 -57.55 13.71
C LYS A 22 -23.37 -58.84 13.89
N ASP A 23 -24.52 -58.96 13.23
CA ASP A 23 -25.42 -60.12 13.28
C ASP A 23 -26.15 -60.31 11.93
N PRO A 24 -25.52 -60.99 10.95
CA PRO A 24 -26.04 -61.13 9.59
C PRO A 24 -27.33 -61.96 9.49
N LYS A 25 -27.75 -62.63 10.57
CA LYS A 25 -28.98 -63.44 10.61
C LYS A 25 -30.11 -62.75 11.38
N ALA A 26 -29.93 -61.50 11.78
CA ALA A 26 -30.94 -60.76 12.51
C ALA A 26 -32.23 -60.62 11.67
N GLU A 27 -33.36 -61.08 12.21
CA GLU A 27 -34.68 -60.98 11.57
C GLU A 27 -35.08 -59.52 11.27
N LEU A 28 -34.50 -58.57 12.01
CA LEU A 28 -34.68 -57.14 11.82
C LEU A 28 -34.07 -56.62 10.50
N ILE A 29 -33.08 -57.31 9.92
CA ILE A 29 -32.51 -56.94 8.61
C ILE A 29 -33.58 -57.07 7.53
N ALA A 30 -34.29 -58.20 7.50
CA ALA A 30 -35.38 -58.42 6.55
C ALA A 30 -36.54 -57.42 6.74
N GLN A 31 -36.83 -57.02 7.99
CA GLN A 31 -37.86 -56.01 8.29
C GLN A 31 -37.45 -54.60 7.82
N ALA A 32 -36.18 -54.23 7.92
CA ALA A 32 -35.70 -52.95 7.41
C ALA A 32 -35.60 -52.93 5.87
N GLU A 33 -35.16 -54.03 5.24
CA GLU A 33 -35.13 -54.15 3.78
C GLU A 33 -36.52 -54.07 3.16
N THR A 34 -37.52 -54.71 3.76
CA THR A 34 -38.92 -54.61 3.33
C THR A 34 -39.48 -53.19 3.49
N LEU A 35 -39.07 -52.46 4.53
CA LEU A 35 -39.44 -51.06 4.72
C LEU A 35 -38.75 -50.13 3.69
N LEU A 36 -37.49 -50.40 3.33
CA LEU A 36 -36.75 -49.67 2.30
C LEU A 36 -37.27 -49.93 0.88
N ALA A 37 -37.83 -51.12 0.64
CA ALA A 37 -38.47 -51.52 -0.61
C ALA A 37 -39.93 -51.08 -0.72
N SER A 38 -40.52 -50.52 0.33
CA SER A 38 -41.91 -50.02 0.31
C SER A 38 -42.04 -48.77 -0.56
N GLU A 39 -43.10 -48.70 -1.37
CA GLU A 39 -43.38 -47.54 -2.23
C GLU A 39 -43.97 -46.33 -1.47
N MET A 40 -44.55 -46.55 -0.28
CA MET A 40 -45.16 -45.49 0.56
C MET A 40 -44.90 -45.65 2.08
N PRO A 41 -43.63 -45.75 2.54
CA PRO A 41 -43.36 -45.84 3.96
C PRO A 41 -43.57 -44.48 4.64
N THR A 42 -44.03 -44.51 5.90
CA THR A 42 -44.22 -43.30 6.70
C THR A 42 -42.91 -42.90 7.37
N PRO A 43 -42.65 -41.59 7.58
CA PRO A 43 -41.47 -41.14 8.33
C PRO A 43 -41.37 -41.75 9.74
N GLN A 44 -42.52 -42.05 10.35
CA GLN A 44 -42.59 -42.70 11.66
C GLN A 44 -42.09 -44.15 11.60
N ALA A 45 -42.43 -44.92 10.55
CA ALA A 45 -41.94 -46.28 10.40
C ALA A 45 -40.41 -46.35 10.29
N PHE A 46 -39.79 -45.38 9.60
CA PHE A 46 -38.32 -45.27 9.56
C PHE A 46 -37.71 -44.94 10.92
N ALA A 47 -38.33 -44.03 11.68
CA ALA A 47 -37.86 -43.68 13.02
C ALA A 47 -37.94 -44.88 13.98
N GLU A 48 -39.06 -45.61 13.96
CA GLU A 48 -39.24 -46.82 14.78
C GLU A 48 -38.25 -47.93 14.39
N MET A 49 -38.00 -48.12 13.09
CA MET A 49 -37.03 -49.12 12.63
C MET A 49 -35.59 -48.72 12.99
N LYS A 50 -35.26 -47.44 12.87
CA LYS A 50 -33.97 -46.87 13.31
C LYS A 50 -33.71 -47.12 14.79
N GLU A 51 -34.70 -46.89 15.65
CA GLU A 51 -34.58 -47.15 17.09
C GLU A 51 -34.34 -48.63 17.38
N LYS A 52 -35.05 -49.54 16.70
CA LYS A 52 -34.87 -50.99 16.84
C LYS A 52 -33.47 -51.45 16.39
N LEU A 53 -32.96 -50.94 15.26
CA LEU A 53 -31.61 -51.24 14.79
C LEU A 53 -30.56 -50.70 15.76
N ASN A 54 -30.71 -49.46 16.23
CA ASN A 54 -29.81 -48.87 17.23
C ASN A 54 -29.81 -49.63 18.56
N LYS A 55 -30.97 -50.11 19.02
CA LYS A 55 -31.08 -50.93 20.24
C LYS A 55 -30.37 -52.28 20.11
N LYS A 56 -30.28 -52.84 18.90
CA LYS A 56 -29.48 -54.05 18.63
C LYS A 56 -27.98 -53.75 18.45
N LEU A 57 -27.66 -52.58 17.92
CA LEU A 57 -26.29 -52.13 17.78
C LEU A 57 -25.68 -51.72 19.11
N ALA A 58 -26.51 -51.25 20.05
CA ALA A 58 -26.13 -50.99 21.42
C ALA A 58 -25.46 -52.23 22.04
N PRO A 59 -24.40 -52.04 22.85
CA PRO A 59 -23.86 -53.14 23.65
C PRO A 59 -25.00 -53.65 24.53
N ALA A 60 -25.21 -54.97 24.57
CA ALA A 60 -26.25 -55.55 25.39
C ALA A 60 -26.06 -55.06 26.82
N GLU A 61 -27.01 -54.27 27.34
CA GLU A 61 -27.10 -54.07 28.77
C GLU A 61 -27.24 -55.46 29.38
N GLU A 62 -26.24 -55.86 30.14
CA GLU A 62 -26.31 -57.01 31.04
C GLU A 62 -27.50 -56.78 31.97
N SER A 63 -28.66 -57.29 31.56
CA SER A 63 -29.74 -57.65 32.47
C SER A 63 -29.16 -58.71 33.40
N HIS A 64 -28.58 -58.28 34.51
CA HIS A 64 -28.29 -59.15 35.64
C HIS A 64 -29.61 -59.77 36.09
N HIS A 65 -29.87 -60.96 35.57
CA HIS A 65 -30.82 -61.89 36.13
C HIS A 65 -30.44 -62.08 37.60
N VAL A 66 -31.30 -61.63 38.51
CA VAL A 66 -31.22 -61.95 39.93
C VAL A 66 -31.48 -63.44 40.08
N GLY A 67 -30.41 -64.23 39.94
CA GLY A 67 -30.37 -65.63 40.30
C GLY A 67 -30.39 -65.75 41.81
N SER A 68 -31.28 -66.61 42.32
CA SER A 68 -31.40 -66.96 43.73
C SER A 68 -30.05 -67.37 44.32
N VAL A 69 -29.66 -66.74 45.43
CA VAL A 69 -28.48 -67.14 46.20
C VAL A 69 -28.84 -68.36 47.05
N ASP A 70 -28.36 -69.53 46.63
CA ASP A 70 -28.14 -70.68 47.50
C ASP A 70 -26.90 -70.36 48.38
N PRO A 71 -26.97 -70.40 49.72
CA PRO A 71 -25.96 -69.81 50.59
C PRO A 71 -24.72 -70.70 50.84
N ASN A 72 -24.41 -71.63 49.94
CA ASN A 72 -23.38 -72.65 50.18
C ASN A 72 -22.48 -72.95 48.97
N GLU A 73 -22.16 -71.93 48.17
CA GLU A 73 -21.10 -72.02 47.17
C GLU A 73 -20.00 -71.01 47.49
N VAL A 74 -18.78 -71.53 47.68
CA VAL A 74 -17.58 -70.75 47.97
C VAL A 74 -17.40 -69.75 46.85
N ALA A 75 -17.45 -68.45 47.18
CA ALA A 75 -17.19 -67.38 46.23
C ALA A 75 -15.88 -67.65 45.49
N PRO A 76 -15.83 -67.64 44.15
CA PRO A 76 -14.55 -67.59 43.47
C PRO A 76 -13.90 -66.27 43.91
N THR A 77 -12.69 -66.34 44.44
CA THR A 77 -11.85 -65.16 44.59
C THR A 77 -11.67 -64.59 43.19
N VAL A 78 -12.47 -63.58 42.85
CA VAL A 78 -12.23 -62.74 41.68
C VAL A 78 -10.97 -61.97 42.04
N GLU A 79 -9.82 -62.53 41.66
CA GLU A 79 -8.60 -61.75 41.59
C GLU A 79 -8.91 -60.54 40.73
N ALA A 80 -8.88 -59.35 41.33
CA ALA A 80 -9.17 -58.11 40.63
C ALA A 80 -8.06 -57.89 39.60
N LEU A 81 -8.33 -58.37 38.38
CA LEU A 81 -7.46 -58.24 37.25
C LEU A 81 -7.35 -56.74 36.90
N PRO A 82 -6.16 -56.27 36.53
CA PRO A 82 -5.97 -54.88 36.18
C PRO A 82 -6.81 -54.50 34.94
N GLU A 83 -7.38 -53.30 34.94
CA GLU A 83 -8.27 -52.80 33.89
C GLU A 83 -7.45 -52.12 32.77
N LEU A 84 -7.77 -52.42 31.51
CA LEU A 84 -7.14 -51.76 30.36
C LEU A 84 -7.98 -50.57 29.89
N VAL A 85 -7.49 -49.36 30.12
CA VAL A 85 -8.10 -48.10 29.69
C VAL A 85 -7.50 -47.67 28.35
N ILE A 86 -8.35 -47.22 27.42
CA ILE A 86 -7.94 -46.69 26.11
C ILE A 86 -8.08 -45.17 26.11
N GLU A 87 -6.97 -44.47 25.95
CA GLU A 87 -6.95 -43.01 25.88
C GLU A 87 -6.63 -42.57 24.45
N THR A 88 -7.48 -41.72 23.86
CA THR A 88 -7.24 -41.16 22.53
C THR A 88 -6.62 -39.78 22.67
N GLU A 89 -5.48 -39.58 22.02
CA GLU A 89 -4.73 -38.33 22.02
C GLU A 89 -4.57 -37.84 20.57
N THR A 90 -4.84 -36.55 20.36
CA THR A 90 -4.62 -35.89 19.06
C THR A 90 -3.15 -35.54 18.91
N THR A 91 -2.56 -35.91 17.77
CA THR A 91 -1.19 -35.55 17.41
C THR A 91 -1.20 -34.37 16.44
N ALA A 92 -0.57 -33.26 16.83
CA ALA A 92 -0.46 -32.08 15.99
C ALA A 92 0.32 -32.38 14.69
N TYR A 93 0.00 -31.66 13.62
CA TYR A 93 0.74 -31.75 12.36
C TYR A 93 1.93 -30.79 12.33
N GLU A 94 2.95 -31.14 11.55
CA GLU A 94 4.11 -30.28 11.32
C GLU A 94 3.85 -29.25 10.22
N ARG A 95 4.46 -28.07 10.31
CA ARG A 95 4.44 -27.06 9.25
C ARG A 95 5.79 -27.04 8.52
N GLN A 96 5.75 -27.24 7.21
CA GLN A 96 6.92 -27.28 6.35
C GLN A 96 6.84 -26.18 5.28
N GLU A 97 7.91 -25.39 5.18
CA GLU A 97 8.05 -24.40 4.11
C GLU A 97 8.89 -24.97 2.97
N ARG A 98 8.35 -24.95 1.75
CA ARG A 98 9.06 -25.37 0.54
C ARG A 98 9.38 -24.16 -0.33
N PRO A 99 10.66 -23.88 -0.65
CA PRO A 99 10.99 -22.78 -1.55
C PRO A 99 10.45 -23.06 -2.96
N ASN A 100 9.81 -22.08 -3.58
CA ASN A 100 9.29 -22.15 -4.94
C ASN A 100 9.81 -20.96 -5.78
N ALA A 101 10.60 -21.26 -6.81
CA ALA A 101 11.21 -20.28 -7.70
C ALA A 101 10.22 -19.66 -8.72
N GLU A 102 9.00 -20.18 -8.84
CA GLU A 102 7.95 -19.58 -9.68
C GLU A 102 7.25 -18.41 -8.97
N PHE A 103 7.29 -18.38 -7.63
CA PHE A 103 6.63 -17.36 -6.83
C PHE A 103 7.58 -16.22 -6.45
N LEU A 104 7.06 -15.00 -6.49
CA LEU A 104 7.82 -13.81 -6.09
C LEU A 104 8.15 -13.86 -4.61
N LYS A 105 9.32 -13.32 -4.23
CA LYS A 105 9.70 -13.21 -2.83
C LYS A 105 8.60 -12.52 -2.01
N GLY A 106 8.15 -13.18 -0.96
CA GLY A 106 7.05 -12.73 -0.10
C GLY A 106 5.68 -13.35 -0.40
N GLN A 107 5.49 -13.94 -1.59
CA GLN A 107 4.29 -14.72 -1.90
C GLN A 107 4.34 -16.09 -1.19
N ARG A 108 3.20 -16.54 -0.67
CA ARG A 108 3.04 -17.83 -0.01
C ARG A 108 1.78 -18.53 -0.48
N ARG A 109 1.84 -19.85 -0.63
CA ARG A 109 0.67 -20.68 -0.96
C ARG A 109 0.72 -22.01 -0.23
N VAL A 110 -0.31 -22.32 0.55
CA VAL A 110 -0.49 -23.66 1.10
C VAL A 110 -0.83 -24.60 -0.06
N VAL A 111 0.00 -25.63 -0.27
CA VAL A 111 -0.21 -26.65 -1.31
C VAL A 111 -0.67 -27.98 -0.73
N GLN A 112 -0.48 -28.17 0.58
CA GLN A 112 -1.02 -29.30 1.33
C GLN A 112 -1.47 -28.77 2.69
N ALA A 113 -2.75 -28.95 3.02
CA ALA A 113 -3.25 -28.63 4.35
C ALA A 113 -2.74 -29.65 5.37
N GLY A 114 -2.39 -29.18 6.55
CA GLY A 114 -2.03 -30.06 7.66
C GLY A 114 -3.26 -30.80 8.17
N VAL A 115 -3.09 -32.07 8.52
CA VAL A 115 -4.14 -32.91 9.09
C VAL A 115 -3.61 -33.51 10.38
N GLU A 116 -4.29 -33.26 11.48
CA GLU A 116 -3.94 -33.85 12.77
C GLU A 116 -4.06 -35.38 12.74
N GLY A 117 -3.08 -36.02 13.36
CA GLY A 117 -3.05 -37.44 13.64
C GLY A 117 -3.79 -37.77 14.93
N GLN A 118 -3.96 -39.06 15.19
CA GLN A 118 -4.55 -39.58 16.42
C GLN A 118 -3.82 -40.85 16.83
N VAL A 119 -3.51 -40.95 18.12
CA VAL A 119 -2.95 -42.14 18.74
C VAL A 119 -3.86 -42.64 19.84
N ARG A 120 -3.86 -43.96 20.04
CA ARG A 120 -4.50 -44.61 21.19
C ARG A 120 -3.43 -45.13 22.12
N ARG A 121 -3.50 -44.73 23.38
CA ARG A 121 -2.65 -45.24 24.46
C ARG A 121 -3.43 -46.29 25.23
N PHE A 122 -2.88 -47.50 25.29
CA PHE A 122 -3.43 -48.58 26.10
C PHE A 122 -2.74 -48.53 27.47
N VAL A 123 -3.48 -48.16 28.50
CA VAL A 123 -2.98 -47.97 29.86
C VAL A 123 -3.61 -49.01 30.77
N GLU A 124 -2.78 -49.84 31.38
CA GLU A 124 -3.23 -50.76 32.40
C GLU A 124 -3.29 -50.03 33.75
N VAL A 125 -4.43 -50.12 34.42
CA VAL A 125 -4.68 -49.54 35.74
C VAL A 125 -4.82 -50.69 36.73
N ASP A 126 -3.92 -50.73 37.71
CA ASP A 126 -4.00 -51.75 38.75
C ASP A 126 -5.04 -51.41 39.82
N THR A 127 -5.29 -52.34 40.73
CA THR A 127 -6.26 -52.22 41.83
C THR A 127 -5.91 -51.15 42.88
N LYS A 128 -4.78 -50.46 42.71
CA LYS A 128 -4.28 -49.35 43.53
C LYS A 128 -4.22 -48.04 42.73
N ASP A 129 -4.91 -47.96 41.59
CA ASP A 129 -4.94 -46.83 40.65
C ASP A 129 -3.58 -46.46 40.04
N LYS A 130 -2.60 -47.39 40.05
CA LYS A 130 -1.32 -47.17 39.39
C LYS A 130 -1.47 -47.41 37.89
N ARG A 131 -1.13 -46.38 37.12
CA ARG A 131 -1.25 -46.35 35.66
C ARG A 131 0.06 -46.79 35.00
N THR A 132 0.01 -47.80 34.15
CA THR A 132 1.16 -48.31 33.40
C THR A 132 0.84 -48.30 31.90
N LEU A 133 1.55 -47.48 31.11
CA LEU A 133 1.42 -47.49 29.65
C LEU A 133 1.93 -48.82 29.09
N ARG A 134 1.08 -49.52 28.32
CA ARG A 134 1.42 -50.81 27.69
C ARG A 134 1.83 -50.67 26.24
N SER A 135 1.06 -49.92 25.47
CA SER A 135 1.35 -49.67 24.07
C SER A 135 0.75 -48.36 23.62
N THR A 136 1.27 -47.86 22.51
CA THR A 136 0.70 -46.73 21.78
C THR A 136 0.51 -47.19 20.35
N GLU A 137 -0.71 -47.05 19.86
CA GLU A 137 -1.10 -47.38 18.50
C GLU A 137 -1.41 -46.09 17.74
N VAL A 138 -0.90 -45.97 16.53
CA VAL A 138 -1.23 -44.84 15.66
C VAL A 138 -2.50 -45.19 14.89
N VAL A 139 -3.59 -44.48 15.18
CA VAL A 139 -4.88 -44.65 14.50
C VAL A 139 -4.93 -43.85 13.21
N LYS A 140 -4.37 -42.64 13.25
CA LYS A 140 -4.28 -41.74 12.12
C LYS A 140 -2.93 -41.04 12.16
N GLU A 141 -2.17 -41.13 11.09
CA GLU A 141 -0.92 -40.38 10.98
C GLU A 141 -1.22 -38.89 10.77
N ALA A 142 -0.39 -38.04 11.38
CA ALA A 142 -0.44 -36.61 11.13
C ALA A 142 0.17 -36.32 9.75
N ILE A 143 -0.54 -35.56 8.93
CA ILE A 143 -0.08 -35.13 7.60
C ILE A 143 0.44 -33.70 7.74
N PRO A 144 1.69 -33.39 7.34
CA PRO A 144 2.23 -32.05 7.49
C PRO A 144 1.53 -31.04 6.56
N GLU A 145 1.47 -29.80 7.00
CA GLU A 145 1.08 -28.67 6.16
C GLU A 145 2.29 -28.19 5.36
N ILE A 146 2.15 -28.11 4.04
CA ILE A 146 3.21 -27.65 3.14
C ILE A 146 2.81 -26.29 2.58
N THR A 147 3.62 -25.28 2.90
CA THR A 147 3.50 -23.93 2.35
C THR A 147 4.65 -23.67 1.38
N GLU A 148 4.32 -23.37 0.12
CA GLU A 148 5.29 -22.89 -0.84
C GLU A 148 5.60 -21.42 -0.60
N VAL A 149 6.88 -21.09 -0.41
CA VAL A 149 7.38 -19.73 -0.21
C VAL A 149 8.13 -19.26 -1.45
N GLY A 150 7.75 -18.10 -1.98
CA GLY A 150 8.37 -17.57 -3.18
C GLY A 150 9.82 -17.15 -2.96
N THR A 151 10.70 -17.57 -3.87
CA THR A 151 12.12 -17.21 -3.88
C THR A 151 12.50 -16.38 -5.11
N LYS A 152 11.58 -16.19 -6.06
CA LYS A 152 11.80 -15.42 -7.28
C LYS A 152 11.99 -13.95 -6.91
N VAL A 153 13.23 -13.49 -7.00
CA VAL A 153 13.52 -12.07 -7.02
C VAL A 153 13.47 -11.68 -8.48
N LEU A 154 12.51 -10.85 -8.86
CA LEU A 154 12.64 -10.11 -10.11
C LEU A 154 13.87 -9.24 -9.92
N SER A 155 14.93 -9.51 -10.68
CA SER A 155 16.10 -8.67 -10.67
C SER A 155 15.64 -7.24 -10.91
N SER A 156 15.66 -6.42 -9.87
CA SER A 156 15.77 -4.99 -10.05
C SER A 156 17.06 -4.79 -10.85
N ASN A 157 17.06 -3.85 -11.80
CA ASN A 157 18.22 -3.48 -12.61
C ASN A 157 19.29 -2.81 -11.75
N GLN A 158 19.79 -3.52 -10.74
CA GLN A 158 20.89 -3.08 -9.92
C GLN A 158 22.16 -3.40 -10.72
N PRO A 159 22.92 -2.38 -11.17
CA PRO A 159 24.07 -2.62 -12.03
C PRO A 159 25.05 -3.53 -11.31
N ALA A 160 25.54 -4.55 -12.03
CA ALA A 160 26.51 -5.54 -11.53
C ALA A 160 27.94 -4.98 -11.33
N GLU A 161 28.06 -3.67 -11.18
CA GLU A 161 29.30 -2.97 -10.90
C GLU A 161 29.12 -2.30 -9.53
N GLY A 162 29.98 -2.68 -8.58
CA GLY A 162 29.98 -2.12 -7.22
C GLY A 162 29.90 -0.60 -7.26
N VAL A 163 29.19 -0.03 -6.28
CA VAL A 163 28.98 1.40 -6.02
C VAL A 163 30.00 2.27 -6.76
N LYS A 164 29.74 2.56 -8.04
CA LYS A 164 30.18 3.82 -8.61
C LYS A 164 29.36 4.80 -7.83
N ASP A 165 29.99 5.61 -6.99
CA ASP A 165 29.33 6.64 -6.22
C ASP A 165 28.26 7.26 -7.11
N LEU A 166 27.01 6.89 -6.87
CA LEU A 166 25.88 7.49 -7.54
C LEU A 166 25.71 8.83 -6.82
N VAL A 167 26.69 9.71 -7.01
CA VAL A 167 26.50 11.14 -6.79
C VAL A 167 25.49 11.49 -7.85
N LEU A 168 24.22 11.35 -7.48
CA LEU A 168 23.12 11.95 -8.19
C LEU A 168 23.36 13.44 -7.97
N GLU A 169 24.14 14.03 -8.86
CA GLU A 169 24.36 15.46 -8.99
C GLU A 169 23.03 16.05 -9.43
N THR A 170 22.04 16.05 -8.53
CA THR A 170 20.76 16.71 -8.74
C THR A 170 21.08 18.18 -8.85
N PRO A 171 20.97 18.78 -10.05
CA PRO A 171 21.34 20.16 -10.23
C PRO A 171 20.35 21.01 -9.42
N LYS A 172 20.88 22.02 -8.73
CA LYS A 172 20.10 22.86 -7.83
C LYS A 172 19.38 23.92 -8.66
N LEU A 173 18.08 24.08 -8.46
CA LEU A 173 17.34 25.20 -9.03
C LEU A 173 17.48 26.42 -8.10
N GLU A 174 18.02 27.51 -8.63
CA GLU A 174 18.10 28.81 -7.99
C GLU A 174 17.08 29.77 -8.62
N ILE A 175 16.51 30.65 -7.80
CA ILE A 175 15.52 31.64 -8.23
C ILE A 175 16.14 33.02 -8.06
N GLU A 176 16.20 33.78 -9.14
CA GLU A 176 16.78 35.12 -9.18
C GLU A 176 15.73 36.14 -9.61
N GLU A 177 15.54 37.18 -8.80
CA GLU A 177 14.65 38.30 -9.13
C GLU A 177 15.42 39.37 -9.89
N GLY A 178 14.84 39.84 -11.00
CA GLY A 178 15.42 40.89 -11.85
C GLY A 178 14.38 41.93 -12.26
N THR A 179 14.86 43.11 -12.65
CA THR A 179 14.03 44.19 -13.20
C THR A 179 14.09 44.20 -14.72
N VAL A 180 13.00 44.61 -15.36
CA VAL A 180 12.90 44.81 -16.81
C VAL A 180 12.63 46.28 -17.08
N SER A 181 13.56 46.93 -17.79
CA SER A 181 13.43 48.32 -18.21
C SER A 181 12.19 48.53 -19.09
N PHE A 182 11.53 49.68 -18.95
CA PHE A 182 10.45 50.07 -19.85
C PHE A 182 10.96 50.71 -21.14
N GLU A 183 10.16 50.62 -22.20
CA GLU A 183 10.44 51.26 -23.48
C GLU A 183 10.01 52.73 -23.49
N HIS A 184 10.70 53.59 -24.25
CA HIS A 184 10.30 54.97 -24.49
C HIS A 184 9.66 55.09 -25.89
N GLN A 185 8.43 55.58 -25.95
CA GLN A 185 7.66 55.70 -27.18
C GLN A 185 7.26 57.16 -27.42
N GLU A 186 7.66 57.71 -28.57
CA GLU A 186 7.16 59.00 -29.04
C GLU A 186 5.93 58.82 -29.93
N ARG A 187 4.85 59.55 -29.65
CA ARG A 187 3.61 59.52 -30.44
C ARG A 187 3.37 60.89 -31.10
N PRO A 188 3.21 60.97 -32.43
CA PRO A 188 2.93 62.25 -33.09
C PRO A 188 1.52 62.75 -32.73
N ASN A 189 1.41 64.01 -32.31
CA ASN A 189 0.13 64.65 -32.02
C ASN A 189 -0.03 65.93 -32.85
N ALA A 190 -1.03 65.94 -33.74
CA ALA A 190 -1.35 67.08 -34.60
C ALA A 190 -2.01 68.25 -33.87
N ALA A 191 -2.40 68.10 -32.59
CA ALA A 191 -2.90 69.18 -31.76
C ALA A 191 -1.78 70.10 -31.25
N PHE A 192 -0.55 69.57 -31.10
CA PHE A 192 0.60 70.33 -30.61
C PHE A 192 1.47 70.88 -31.74
N LEU A 193 2.04 72.06 -31.53
CA LEU A 193 2.98 72.67 -32.46
C LEU A 193 4.31 71.90 -32.49
N LYS A 194 4.98 71.91 -33.65
CA LYS A 194 6.33 71.34 -33.77
C LYS A 194 7.26 71.88 -32.68
N GLY A 195 7.96 70.97 -32.00
CA GLY A 195 8.85 71.28 -30.87
C GLY A 195 8.22 71.17 -29.48
N GLN A 196 6.88 71.10 -29.38
CA GLN A 196 6.20 70.83 -28.11
C GLN A 196 6.19 69.32 -27.81
N ARG A 197 6.45 68.95 -26.55
CA ARG A 197 6.40 67.58 -26.05
C ARG A 197 5.56 67.50 -24.78
N GLN A 198 4.75 66.44 -24.66
CA GLN A 198 3.98 66.17 -23.44
C GLN A 198 4.10 64.70 -23.05
N LEU A 199 4.54 64.44 -21.82
CA LEU A 199 4.49 63.10 -21.23
C LEU A 199 3.02 62.75 -20.92
N VAL A 200 2.50 61.70 -21.54
CA VAL A 200 1.11 61.24 -21.34
C VAL A 200 1.03 59.94 -20.55
N GLN A 201 2.11 59.14 -20.54
CA GLN A 201 2.21 57.94 -19.72
C GLN A 201 3.63 57.83 -19.18
N VAL A 202 3.78 57.73 -17.86
CA VAL A 202 5.08 57.52 -17.22
C VAL A 202 5.49 56.05 -17.40
N GLY A 203 6.76 55.80 -17.70
CA GLY A 203 7.29 54.45 -17.77
C GLY A 203 7.36 53.79 -16.39
N VAL A 204 7.07 52.48 -16.34
CA VAL A 204 7.17 51.69 -15.11
C VAL A 204 7.94 50.42 -15.40
N GLU A 205 9.01 50.17 -14.66
CA GLU A 205 9.80 48.95 -14.78
C GLU A 205 8.97 47.71 -14.42
N GLY A 206 9.20 46.65 -15.20
CA GLY A 206 8.72 45.31 -14.95
C GLY A 206 9.61 44.55 -13.97
N GLN A 207 9.15 43.39 -13.53
CA GLN A 207 9.86 42.49 -12.62
C GLN A 207 9.70 41.05 -13.12
N VAL A 208 10.80 40.31 -13.07
CA VAL A 208 10.85 38.90 -13.50
C VAL A 208 11.53 38.03 -12.45
N ARG A 209 11.17 36.75 -12.45
CA ARG A 209 11.87 35.68 -11.73
C ARG A 209 12.50 34.74 -12.76
N GLN A 210 13.80 34.54 -12.64
CA GLN A 210 14.56 33.62 -13.47
C GLN A 210 14.83 32.34 -12.69
N PHE A 211 14.49 31.20 -13.28
CA PHE A 211 14.79 29.88 -12.75
C PHE A 211 16.09 29.40 -13.39
N VAL A 212 17.17 29.39 -12.61
CA VAL A 212 18.50 29.04 -13.06
C VAL A 212 18.88 27.69 -12.48
N GLU A 213 19.16 26.73 -13.33
CA GLU A 213 19.71 25.46 -12.90
C GLU A 213 21.23 25.57 -12.76
N VAL A 214 21.75 25.18 -11.60
CA VAL A 214 23.18 25.13 -11.30
C VAL A 214 23.58 23.68 -11.17
N ASP A 215 24.43 23.21 -12.07
CA ASP A 215 24.97 21.85 -11.99
C ASP A 215 26.04 21.74 -10.89
N ALA A 216 26.50 20.51 -10.61
CA ALA A 216 27.50 20.28 -9.57
C ALA A 216 28.87 20.91 -9.87
N GLN A 217 29.13 21.31 -11.11
CA GLN A 217 30.34 22.03 -11.52
C GLN A 217 30.17 23.56 -11.36
N GLY A 218 28.99 24.02 -10.95
CA GLY A 218 28.67 25.44 -10.80
C GLY A 218 28.27 26.12 -12.11
N LYS A 219 28.05 25.38 -13.20
CA LYS A 219 27.59 25.95 -14.46
C LYS A 219 26.12 26.30 -14.34
N ARG A 220 25.81 27.54 -14.72
CA ARG A 220 24.48 28.14 -14.63
C ARG A 220 23.77 28.06 -15.98
N THR A 221 22.58 27.48 -15.99
CA THR A 221 21.72 27.35 -17.18
C THR A 221 20.36 27.95 -16.89
N LEU A 222 19.98 29.03 -17.58
CA LEU A 222 18.63 29.59 -17.49
C LEU A 222 17.61 28.58 -18.02
N ARG A 223 16.64 28.20 -17.19
CA ARG A 223 15.57 27.25 -17.55
C ARG A 223 14.30 27.96 -18.00
N SER A 224 13.90 28.98 -17.28
CA SER A 224 12.71 29.77 -17.60
C SER A 224 12.79 31.15 -16.96
N THR A 225 12.02 32.06 -17.54
CA THR A 225 11.77 33.39 -16.98
C THR A 225 10.27 33.54 -16.80
N GLU A 226 9.85 33.86 -15.58
CA GLU A 226 8.48 34.18 -15.22
C GLU A 226 8.37 35.70 -15.04
N VAL A 227 7.32 36.31 -15.62
CA VAL A 227 7.06 37.74 -15.47
C VAL A 227 6.11 37.96 -14.29
N LEU A 228 6.57 38.69 -13.29
CA LEU A 228 5.79 39.03 -12.09
C LEU A 228 5.03 40.34 -12.29
N LYS A 229 5.66 41.27 -13.00
CA LYS A 229 5.10 42.57 -13.34
C LYS A 229 5.58 42.95 -14.73
N GLU A 230 4.66 43.23 -15.63
CA GLU A 230 5.00 43.72 -16.96
C GLU A 230 5.56 45.14 -16.90
N ALA A 231 6.52 45.44 -17.77
CA ALA A 231 7.01 46.79 -17.96
C ALA A 231 5.95 47.62 -18.72
N ILE A 232 5.67 48.83 -18.26
CA ILE A 232 4.74 49.76 -18.90
C ILE A 232 5.57 50.82 -19.62
N PRO A 233 5.39 51.05 -20.94
CA PRO A 233 6.21 52.00 -21.68
C PRO A 233 5.95 53.45 -21.25
N GLU A 234 6.98 54.27 -21.34
CA GLU A 234 6.85 55.72 -21.26
C GLU A 234 6.38 56.27 -22.60
N ILE A 235 5.33 57.08 -22.60
CA ILE A 235 4.76 57.65 -23.82
C ILE A 235 4.83 59.17 -23.76
N THR A 236 5.56 59.75 -24.71
CA THR A 236 5.64 61.19 -24.92
C THR A 236 4.99 61.56 -26.24
N GLU A 237 4.04 62.48 -26.22
CA GLU A 237 3.46 63.04 -27.44
C GLU A 237 4.32 64.18 -27.99
N VAL A 238 4.57 64.18 -29.30
CA VAL A 238 5.38 65.18 -29.99
C VAL A 238 4.52 65.92 -31.01
N GLY A 239 4.52 67.25 -30.94
CA GLY A 239 3.73 68.08 -31.85
C GLY A 239 4.18 68.00 -33.30
N THR A 240 3.22 67.82 -34.20
CA THR A 240 3.47 67.79 -35.66
C THR A 240 2.84 68.95 -36.41
N LYS A 241 2.03 69.79 -35.72
CA LYS A 241 1.37 70.94 -36.32
C LYS A 241 2.38 72.01 -36.70
N GLU A 242 2.45 72.34 -37.99
CA GLU A 242 3.26 73.45 -38.46
C GLU A 242 2.64 74.77 -38.02
N GLU A 243 3.47 75.64 -37.49
CA GLU A 243 3.09 77.03 -37.27
C GLU A 243 2.98 77.67 -38.66
N GLN A 244 1.77 78.07 -39.04
CA GLN A 244 1.59 78.83 -40.26
C GLN A 244 2.28 80.18 -40.06
N VAL A 245 3.55 80.26 -40.47
CA VAL A 245 4.21 81.53 -40.74
C VAL A 245 3.43 82.14 -41.89
N SER A 246 2.45 82.96 -41.54
CA SER A 246 1.90 83.94 -42.45
C SER A 246 3.11 84.71 -42.95
N GLN A 247 3.44 84.49 -44.22
CA GLN A 247 4.52 85.15 -44.94
C GLN A 247 4.22 86.65 -44.98
N THR A 248 4.60 87.38 -43.93
CA THR A 248 4.58 88.84 -43.92
C THR A 248 5.61 89.35 -42.93
N ARG A 249 6.89 89.04 -43.18
CA ARG A 249 7.98 89.94 -42.80
C ARG A 249 9.20 89.70 -43.67
N ASP A 250 9.14 90.36 -44.83
CA ASP A 250 10.22 91.11 -45.46
C ASP A 250 11.65 90.61 -45.31
N GLN A 251 12.22 90.29 -46.47
CA GLN A 251 13.45 90.91 -46.98
C GLN A 251 14.22 91.76 -45.96
N ALA A 252 15.18 91.15 -45.28
CA ALA A 252 16.36 91.86 -44.84
C ALA A 252 17.50 90.87 -44.55
N LEU A 253 18.63 91.11 -45.22
CA LEU A 253 19.98 90.67 -44.86
C LEU A 253 20.46 89.32 -45.45
N LEU A 254 20.79 89.41 -46.74
CA LEU A 254 22.01 88.84 -47.32
C LEU A 254 23.21 88.94 -46.37
N ALA A 255 23.86 87.81 -46.05
CA ALA A 255 25.32 87.66 -45.94
C ALA A 255 25.72 86.22 -45.54
N THR A 256 26.26 85.46 -46.50
CA THR A 256 27.22 84.36 -46.29
C THR A 256 28.64 84.97 -46.11
N PRO A 257 29.76 84.24 -45.80
CA PRO A 257 29.93 82.80 -45.56
C PRO A 257 30.90 82.42 -44.39
N ALA A 258 31.03 81.11 -44.07
CA ALA A 258 32.31 80.34 -44.05
C ALA A 258 32.33 79.11 -43.09
N LYS A 259 32.41 77.91 -43.69
CA LYS A 259 33.35 76.77 -43.52
C LYS A 259 34.03 76.43 -42.16
N VAL A 260 34.27 75.12 -42.01
CA VAL A 260 35.26 74.33 -41.20
C VAL A 260 34.54 73.48 -40.13
N GLU A 261 34.27 72.18 -40.30
CA GLU A 261 35.11 70.99 -40.58
C GLU A 261 35.99 70.54 -39.39
N GLU A 262 35.51 69.48 -38.74
CA GLU A 262 36.19 68.30 -38.18
C GLU A 262 37.27 68.34 -37.07
N THR A 263 37.02 67.39 -36.15
CA THR A 263 37.95 66.45 -35.49
C THR A 263 38.76 66.92 -34.28
N SER A 264 38.59 66.20 -33.17
CA SER A 264 39.68 65.39 -32.60
C SER A 264 39.14 64.39 -31.57
N LYS A 265 39.40 63.12 -31.85
CA LYS A 265 39.29 61.98 -30.92
C LYS A 265 40.40 62.08 -29.88
N GLN A 266 40.11 61.81 -28.59
CA GLN A 266 41.13 61.28 -27.69
C GLN A 266 40.51 60.39 -26.60
N LEU A 267 41.02 59.17 -26.52
CA LEU A 267 40.72 58.10 -25.56
C LEU A 267 41.72 58.15 -24.37
N PRO A 268 41.53 57.34 -23.30
CA PRO A 268 41.75 57.72 -21.91
C PRO A 268 43.17 57.44 -21.39
N ASN A 269 43.48 58.03 -20.24
CA ASN A 269 44.72 57.79 -19.51
C ASN A 269 44.43 56.94 -18.26
N THR A 270 45.09 55.79 -18.13
CA THR A 270 45.06 54.89 -16.97
C THR A 270 46.36 55.03 -16.17
N GLY A 271 46.27 54.95 -14.85
CA GLY A 271 47.43 54.85 -13.94
C GLY A 271 47.01 54.51 -12.51
N ALA A 272 47.40 53.32 -12.05
CA ALA A 272 47.25 52.76 -10.70
C ALA A 272 48.29 53.41 -9.72
N GLU A 273 48.31 53.30 -8.38
CA GLU A 273 48.12 52.19 -7.42
C GLU A 273 47.98 52.72 -5.95
N THR A 274 47.53 51.82 -5.04
CA THR A 274 47.80 51.66 -3.57
C THR A 274 47.38 52.77 -2.56
N ASP A 275 47.02 52.54 -1.29
CA ASP A 275 47.10 51.39 -0.38
C ASP A 275 46.10 51.50 0.81
N ALA A 276 46.00 50.41 1.58
CA ALA A 276 45.07 50.09 2.67
C ALA A 276 44.96 51.04 3.89
N SER A 277 43.75 51.14 4.48
CA SER A 277 43.43 50.69 5.86
C SER A 277 42.20 51.39 6.46
N LEU A 278 41.52 50.64 7.36
CA LEU A 278 40.89 51.13 8.58
C LEU A 278 39.45 51.73 8.51
N VAL A 279 38.48 50.95 8.96
CA VAL A 279 37.72 51.11 10.23
C VAL A 279 36.36 50.44 10.08
N ALA A 280 36.21 49.30 10.76
CA ALA A 280 34.93 48.71 11.10
C ALA A 280 34.33 49.47 12.30
N LEU A 281 33.10 49.96 12.16
CA LEU A 281 32.24 50.36 13.28
C LEU A 281 30.80 49.99 12.92
N GLY A 282 30.23 49.09 13.71
CA GLY A 282 28.88 48.57 13.51
C GLY A 282 27.80 49.22 14.38
N LEU A 283 26.62 48.62 14.24
CA LEU A 283 25.47 48.52 15.15
C LEU A 283 24.15 49.17 14.71
N LEU A 284 23.08 48.48 15.14
CA LEU A 284 21.63 48.80 15.18
C LEU A 284 20.84 48.49 13.89
N GLY A 285 19.94 47.52 13.79
CA GLY A 285 19.15 46.82 14.81
C GLY A 285 17.74 47.42 14.90
N LEU A 286 16.79 46.97 14.06
CA LEU A 286 15.36 47.13 14.33
C LEU A 286 14.58 45.87 13.92
N MET A 287 14.12 45.20 14.97
CA MET A 287 13.12 44.15 14.99
C MET A 287 11.81 44.65 14.36
N SER A 288 11.24 43.89 13.43
CA SER A 288 9.80 43.93 13.16
C SER A 288 9.29 42.49 13.02
N GLY A 289 8.70 42.00 14.12
CA GLY A 289 7.91 40.78 14.13
C GLY A 289 6.44 41.10 13.90
N TYR A 290 5.81 40.41 12.97
CA TYR A 290 4.37 40.14 12.80
C TYR A 290 4.31 39.11 11.65
N GLY A 291 3.55 38.03 11.64
CA GLY A 291 2.62 37.38 12.55
C GLY A 291 2.14 36.15 11.78
N LEU A 292 2.40 34.96 12.32
CA LEU A 292 2.08 33.68 11.70
C LEU A 292 0.60 33.35 11.98
N LEU A 293 -0.28 33.42 10.97
CA LEU A 293 -1.61 32.81 11.04
C LEU A 293 -1.61 31.48 10.28
N SER A 294 -1.62 30.38 11.04
CA SER A 294 -1.94 29.05 10.54
C SER A 294 -3.43 28.96 10.23
N ARG A 295 -3.79 28.67 8.97
CA ARG A 295 -5.14 28.22 8.61
C ARG A 295 -5.09 26.75 8.20
N LYS A 296 -5.52 25.91 9.13
CA LYS A 296 -5.76 24.47 8.97
C LYS A 296 -7.01 24.28 8.10
N GLY A 297 -6.83 23.82 6.85
CA GLY A 297 -7.90 23.39 5.96
C GLY A 297 -8.20 21.91 6.18
N ARG A 298 -9.43 21.64 6.59
CA ARG A 298 -10.01 20.32 6.82
C ARG A 298 -10.54 19.77 5.50
N GLU A 299 -10.39 18.46 5.34
CA GLU A 299 -10.92 17.63 4.25
C GLU A 299 -12.44 17.79 4.08
N ASN A 300 -12.88 17.65 2.83
CA ASN A 300 -14.16 17.07 2.42
C ASN A 300 -13.90 16.22 1.18
#